data_AF-A0A660A750-F1
#
_entry.id   AF-A0A660A750-F1
#
_cell.length_a   1.000
_cell.length_b   1.000
_cell.length_c   1.000
_cell.angle_alpha   90.00
_cell.angle_beta   90.00
_cell.angle_gamma   90.00
#
_symmetry.space_group_name_H-M   'P 1'
#
loop_
_entity.id
_entity.type
_entity.pdbx_description
1 polymer ?
#
loop_
_entity_poly.entity_id
_entity_poly.type
_entity_poly.pdbx_seq_one_letter_code
_entity_poly.pdbx_strand_id
1 'polypeptide(L)'
;MIILRLIQALLVLAMLFIFLLLVRHIRKNKINPFKRFWTGFWIGLVTDALDTLGIGSFATTTTCFKLTKLVTDDRKLPGTMTVGHVLPVLIQSLCFIFVVKVEVLTLVTMAAAAFIGAYFGTKITKNWHTPTVQRILGGLLILAALIMIFR
;
A
#
# COMPACT_ATOMS: atom_id res chain seq x y z
N MET A 1 -23.75 4.10 -12.23
CA MET A 1 -23.18 5.36 -11.70
C MET A 1 -23.29 5.51 -10.17
N ILE A 2 -24.40 5.12 -9.53
CA ILE A 2 -24.57 5.23 -8.06
C ILE A 2 -23.47 4.44 -7.30
N ILE A 3 -23.17 3.21 -7.72
CA ILE A 3 -22.15 2.37 -7.08
C ILE A 3 -20.77 3.02 -7.10
N LEU A 4 -20.36 3.61 -8.24
CA LEU A 4 -19.09 4.33 -8.36
C LEU A 4 -19.02 5.53 -7.40
N ARG A 5 -20.11 6.31 -7.28
CA ARG A 5 -20.17 7.44 -6.34
C ARG A 5 -20.10 6.96 -4.88
N LEU A 6 -20.71 5.84 -4.55
CA LEU A 6 -20.61 5.23 -3.22
C LEU A 6 -19.17 4.79 -2.91
N ILE A 7 -18.48 4.16 -3.87
CA ILE A 7 -17.08 3.76 -3.71
C ILE A 7 -16.19 5.00 -3.53
N GLN A 8 -16.40 6.06 -4.32
CA GLN A 8 -15.67 7.31 -4.18
C GLN A 8 -15.91 7.95 -2.80
N ALA A 9 -17.17 8.02 -2.35
CA ALA A 9 -17.50 8.54 -1.03
C ALA A 9 -16.84 7.72 0.09
N LEU A 10 -16.83 6.40 -0.04
CA LEU A 10 -16.16 5.49 0.90
C LEU A 10 -14.64 5.74 0.93
N LEU A 11 -14.00 5.90 -0.23
CA LEU A 11 -12.56 6.19 -0.32
C LEU A 11 -12.21 7.53 0.32
N VAL A 12 -13.00 8.57 0.08
CA VAL A 12 -12.81 9.89 0.70
C VAL A 12 -13.01 9.80 2.22
N LEU A 13 -14.04 9.09 2.69
CA LEU A 13 -14.27 8.87 4.12
C LEU A 13 -13.10 8.12 4.76
N ALA A 14 -12.60 7.06 4.12
CA ALA A 14 -11.45 6.30 4.59
C ALA A 14 -10.19 7.17 4.66
N MET A 15 -9.96 8.01 3.65
CA MET A 15 -8.85 8.95 3.63
C MET A 15 -8.92 9.95 4.78
N LEU A 16 -10.10 10.55 5.02
CA LEU A 16 -10.33 11.46 6.14
C LEU A 16 -10.12 10.75 7.49
N PHE A 17 -10.65 9.54 7.64
CA PHE A 17 -10.50 8.75 8.87
C PHE A 17 -9.04 8.44 9.18
N ILE A 18 -8.28 7.97 8.19
CA ILE A 18 -6.85 7.66 8.33
C ILE A 18 -6.06 8.94 8.61
N PHE A 19 -6.35 10.03 7.90
CA PHE A 19 -5.69 11.31 8.14
C PHE A 19 -5.92 11.80 9.58
N LEU A 20 -7.16 11.74 10.07
CA LEU A 20 -7.49 12.11 11.46
C LEU A 20 -6.78 11.22 12.48
N LEU A 21 -6.72 9.91 12.23
CA LEU A 21 -5.96 8.97 13.08
C LEU A 21 -4.47 9.31 13.12
N LEU A 22 -3.88 9.60 11.96
CA LEU A 22 -2.47 9.96 11.85
C LEU A 22 -2.17 11.26 12.60
N VAL A 23 -2.97 12.31 12.39
CA VAL A 23 -2.82 13.60 13.08
C VAL A 23 -2.99 13.44 14.60
N ARG A 24 -3.99 12.67 15.04
CA ARG A 24 -4.20 12.37 16.47
C ARG A 24 -3.00 11.62 17.06
N HIS A 25 -2.47 10.63 16.34
CA HIS A 25 -1.34 9.84 16.81
C HIS A 25 -0.05 10.68 16.91
N ILE A 26 0.22 11.54 15.92
CA ILE A 26 1.35 12.45 15.92
C ILE A 26 1.25 13.46 17.07
N ARG A 27 0.07 14.08 17.27
CA ARG A 27 -0.15 15.04 18.36
C ARG A 27 0.00 14.39 19.73
N LYS A 28 -0.59 13.20 19.94
CA LYS A 28 -0.55 12.49 21.22
C LYS A 28 0.89 12.08 21.58
N ASN A 29 1.65 11.58 20.61
CA ASN A 29 3.00 11.08 20.84
C ASN A 29 4.10 12.12 20.61
N LYS A 30 3.74 13.39 20.34
CA LYS A 30 4.66 14.51 20.03
C LYS A 30 5.78 14.12 19.05
N ILE A 31 5.44 13.33 18.04
CA ILE A 31 6.39 12.85 17.04
C ILE A 31 6.74 14.03 16.13
N ASN A 32 8.03 14.25 15.84
CA ASN A 32 8.44 15.23 14.87
C ASN A 32 8.53 14.59 13.47
N PRO A 33 7.52 14.77 12.59
CA PRO A 33 7.49 14.13 11.28
C PRO A 33 8.58 14.68 10.35
N PHE A 34 9.10 15.88 10.60
CA PHE A 34 10.02 16.58 9.70
C PHE A 34 11.45 16.04 9.70
N LYS A 35 11.87 15.29 10.73
CA LYS A 35 13.28 14.86 10.88
C LYS A 35 13.78 13.92 9.77
N ARG A 36 12.90 13.11 9.17
CA ARG A 36 13.19 12.21 8.05
C ARG A 36 12.18 12.34 6.90
N PHE A 37 11.44 13.45 6.88
CA PHE A 37 10.35 13.66 5.92
C PHE A 37 10.84 13.60 4.48
N TRP A 38 11.93 14.29 4.17
CA TRP A 38 12.47 14.36 2.81
C TRP A 38 12.90 13.00 2.26
N THR A 39 13.57 12.18 3.06
CA THR A 39 13.99 10.84 2.63
C THR A 39 12.79 9.92 2.42
N GLY A 40 11.83 9.94 3.35
CA GLY A 40 10.59 9.15 3.20
C GLY A 40 9.72 9.61 2.02
N PHE A 41 9.65 10.92 1.79
CA PHE A 41 8.90 11.54 0.71
C PHE A 41 9.46 11.14 -0.66
N TRP A 42 10.78 11.24 -0.86
CA TRP A 42 11.40 10.85 -2.13
C TRP A 42 11.25 9.35 -2.41
N ILE A 43 11.42 8.50 -1.38
CA ILE A 43 11.20 7.06 -1.53
C ILE A 43 9.74 6.82 -1.93
N GLY A 44 8.77 7.35 -1.17
CA GLY A 44 7.35 7.16 -1.45
C GLY A 44 6.96 7.68 -2.84
N LEU A 45 7.44 8.85 -3.24
CA LEU A 45 7.15 9.42 -4.56
C LEU A 45 7.63 8.51 -5.70
N VAL A 46 8.85 7.99 -5.60
CA VAL A 46 9.39 7.08 -6.62
C VAL A 46 8.67 5.74 -6.58
N THR A 47 8.48 5.16 -5.40
CA THR A 47 7.92 3.81 -5.29
C THR A 47 6.43 3.76 -5.60
N ASP A 48 5.66 4.79 -5.26
CA ASP A 48 4.25 4.92 -5.62
C ASP A 48 4.08 5.28 -7.11
N ALA A 49 4.99 6.06 -7.71
CA ALA A 49 4.97 6.29 -9.16
C ALA A 49 5.24 4.98 -9.92
N LEU A 50 6.22 4.20 -9.47
CA LEU A 50 6.49 2.85 -10.01
C LEU A 50 5.27 1.93 -9.84
N ASP A 51 4.55 2.03 -8.72
CA ASP A 51 3.32 1.26 -8.48
C ASP A 51 2.23 1.57 -9.51
N THR A 52 2.07 2.84 -9.91
CA THR A 52 1.14 3.20 -11.00
C THR A 52 1.52 2.62 -12.36
N LEU A 53 2.80 2.35 -12.57
CA LEU A 53 3.30 1.67 -13.77
C LEU A 53 3.20 0.14 -13.66
N GLY A 54 2.72 -0.39 -12.53
CA GLY A 54 2.59 -1.83 -12.25
C GLY A 54 3.80 -2.44 -11.53
N ILE A 55 4.80 -1.63 -11.16
CA ILE A 55 5.98 -2.09 -10.41
C ILE A 55 5.68 -1.94 -8.91
N GLY A 56 5.35 -3.06 -8.26
CA GLY A 56 4.86 -3.07 -6.88
C GLY A 56 5.66 -2.23 -5.88
N SER A 57 4.99 -1.27 -5.23
CA SER A 57 5.55 -0.36 -4.20
C SER A 57 6.16 -1.11 -3.01
N PHE A 58 5.63 -2.29 -2.66
CA PHE A 58 6.12 -3.04 -1.50
C PHE A 58 7.56 -3.54 -1.68
N ALA A 59 7.93 -3.99 -2.88
CA ALA A 59 9.26 -4.52 -3.16
C ALA A 59 10.32 -3.40 -3.18
N THR A 60 9.97 -2.32 -3.88
CA THR A 60 10.84 -1.17 -4.10
C THR A 60 11.05 -0.41 -2.78
N THR A 61 9.99 -0.14 -2.01
CA THR A 61 10.10 0.52 -0.70
C THR A 61 10.89 -0.32 0.30
N THR A 62 10.70 -1.65 0.33
CA THR A 62 11.50 -2.54 1.18
C THR A 62 13.00 -2.39 0.90
N THR A 63 13.37 -2.34 -0.38
CA THR A 63 14.76 -2.17 -0.82
C THR A 63 15.29 -0.79 -0.41
N CYS A 64 14.54 0.27 -0.69
CA CYS A 64 14.92 1.64 -0.32
C CYS A 64 15.06 1.81 1.21
N PHE A 65 14.17 1.23 2.02
CA PHE A 65 14.24 1.30 3.48
C PHE A 65 15.46 0.57 4.04
N LYS A 66 15.85 -0.56 3.46
CA LYS A 66 17.07 -1.28 3.82
C LYS A 66 18.34 -0.48 3.44
N LEU A 67 18.36 0.11 2.25
CA LEU A 67 19.49 0.94 1.78
C LEU A 67 19.66 2.21 2.63
N THR A 68 18.56 2.88 2.96
CA THR A 68 18.59 4.14 3.73
C THR A 68 18.59 3.94 5.25
N LYS A 69 18.54 2.68 5.74
CA LYS A 69 18.40 2.32 7.16
C LYS A 69 17.29 3.14 7.85
N LEU A 70 16.20 3.40 7.11
CA LEU A 70 15.10 4.22 7.60
C LEU A 70 14.34 3.50 8.71
N VAL A 71 14.21 2.19 8.57
CA VAL A 71 13.60 1.25 9.53
C VAL A 71 14.66 0.24 9.92
N THR A 72 15.07 0.26 11.18
CA THR A 72 16.11 -0.65 11.72
C THR A 72 15.56 -1.98 12.20
N ASP A 73 14.25 -2.07 12.44
CA ASP A 73 13.57 -3.29 12.89
C ASP A 73 12.72 -3.86 11.75
N ASP A 74 13.20 -4.96 11.15
CA ASP A 74 12.54 -5.65 10.04
C ASP A 74 11.12 -6.10 10.37
N ARG A 75 10.79 -6.33 11.65
CA ARG A 75 9.42 -6.70 12.07
C ARG A 75 8.43 -5.56 11.89
N LYS A 76 8.90 -4.32 11.95
CA LYS A 76 8.07 -3.11 11.77
C LYS A 76 7.93 -2.72 10.30
N LEU A 77 8.75 -3.30 9.42
CA LEU A 77 8.79 -2.94 8.00
C LEU A 77 7.40 -3.06 7.33
N PRO A 78 6.65 -4.17 7.46
CA PRO A 78 5.37 -4.33 6.78
C PRO A 78 4.35 -3.28 7.23
N GLY A 79 4.18 -3.10 8.55
CA GLY A 79 3.25 -2.13 9.10
C GLY A 79 3.62 -0.68 8.79
N THR A 80 4.92 -0.36 8.80
CA THR A 80 5.42 0.99 8.46
C THR A 80 5.09 1.32 7.01
N MET A 81 5.29 0.38 6.09
CA MET A 81 4.97 0.58 4.68
C MET A 81 3.48 0.70 4.42
N THR A 82 2.65 -0.12 5.08
CA THR A 82 1.19 0.01 4.97
C THR A 82 0.72 1.39 5.39
N VAL A 83 1.21 1.91 6.52
CA VAL A 83 0.85 3.25 6.99
C VAL A 83 1.44 4.36 6.10
N GLY A 84 2.64 4.16 5.55
CA GLY A 84 3.27 5.11 4.64
C GLY A 84 2.55 5.26 3.30
N HIS A 85 2.10 4.14 2.72
CA HIS A 85 1.50 4.11 1.39
C HIS A 85 -0.04 4.20 1.38
N VAL A 86 -0.73 4.00 2.51
CA VAL A 86 -2.20 3.96 2.49
C VAL A 86 -2.84 5.25 1.99
N LEU A 87 -2.33 6.43 2.36
CA LEU A 87 -2.84 7.71 1.86
C LEU A 87 -2.52 7.90 0.36
N PRO A 88 -1.26 7.73 -0.10
CA PRO A 88 -0.93 7.71 -1.52
C PRO A 88 -1.83 6.79 -2.35
N VAL A 89 -2.00 5.54 -1.93
CA VAL A 89 -2.81 4.53 -2.65
C VAL A 89 -4.28 4.91 -2.71
N LEU A 90 -4.84 5.49 -1.65
CA LEU A 90 -6.22 6.00 -1.68
C LEU A 90 -6.38 7.17 -2.68
N ILE A 91 -5.39 8.06 -2.75
CA ILE A 91 -5.39 9.17 -3.73
C ILE A 91 -5.26 8.61 -5.15
N GLN A 92 -4.32 7.70 -5.40
CA GLN A 92 -4.15 7.03 -6.69
C GLN A 92 -5.43 6.33 -7.12
N SER A 93 -6.08 5.60 -6.22
CA SER A 93 -7.34 4.91 -6.50
C SER A 93 -8.45 5.89 -6.92
N LEU A 94 -8.55 7.04 -6.26
CA LEU A 94 -9.48 8.10 -6.68
C LEU A 94 -9.13 8.63 -8.08
N CYS A 95 -7.87 8.96 -8.33
CA CYS A 95 -7.40 9.42 -9.64
C CYS A 95 -7.69 8.40 -10.74
N PHE A 96 -7.42 7.11 -10.52
CA PHE A 96 -7.67 6.04 -11.48
C PHE A 96 -9.16 5.87 -11.78
N ILE A 97 -10.04 5.95 -10.77
CA ILE A 97 -11.50 5.87 -11.00
C ILE A 97 -11.99 7.07 -11.83
N PHE A 98 -11.38 8.25 -11.70
CA PHE A 98 -11.74 9.44 -12.50
C PHE A 98 -11.20 9.38 -13.93
N VAL A 99 -9.96 8.93 -14.11
CA VAL A 99 -9.25 8.98 -15.41
C VAL A 99 -9.52 7.75 -16.26
N VAL A 100 -9.61 6.56 -15.64
CA VAL A 100 -9.73 5.28 -16.33
C VAL A 100 -11.18 4.81 -16.31
N LYS A 101 -11.73 4.52 -17.49
CA LYS A 101 -13.06 3.90 -17.61
C LYS A 101 -12.96 2.42 -17.23
N VAL A 102 -13.34 2.10 -15.99
CA VAL A 102 -13.46 0.73 -15.49
C VAL A 102 -14.92 0.30 -15.42
N GLU A 103 -15.18 -0.95 -15.79
CA GLU A 103 -16.48 -1.58 -15.61
C GLU A 103 -16.74 -1.86 -14.12
N VAL A 104 -17.96 -1.60 -13.65
CA VAL A 104 -18.30 -1.76 -12.22
C VAL A 104 -18.15 -3.22 -11.79
N LEU A 105 -18.48 -4.18 -12.66
CA LEU A 105 -18.41 -5.60 -12.34
C LEU A 105 -16.97 -6.07 -12.14
N THR A 106 -16.04 -5.65 -12.99
CA THR A 106 -14.61 -5.99 -12.84
C THR A 106 -14.01 -5.31 -11.61
N LEU A 107 -14.37 -4.06 -11.34
CA LEU A 107 -13.92 -3.34 -10.16
C LEU A 107 -14.37 -4.03 -8.86
N VAL A 108 -15.65 -4.38 -8.76
CA VAL A 108 -16.23 -4.99 -7.55
C VAL A 108 -15.70 -6.41 -7.33
N THR A 109 -15.60 -7.22 -8.40
CA THR A 109 -15.08 -8.59 -8.28
C THR A 109 -13.59 -8.60 -7.90
N MET A 110 -12.78 -7.73 -8.50
CA MET A 110 -11.37 -7.59 -8.14
C MET A 110 -11.19 -7.09 -6.70
N ALA A 111 -11.99 -6.11 -6.27
CA ALA A 111 -11.97 -5.62 -4.89
C ALA A 111 -12.40 -6.72 -3.90
N ALA A 112 -13.45 -7.48 -4.20
CA ALA A 112 -13.89 -8.60 -3.36
C ALA A 112 -12.80 -9.68 -3.23
N ALA A 113 -12.15 -10.04 -4.33
CA ALA A 113 -11.02 -10.98 -4.31
C ALA A 113 -9.87 -10.46 -3.44
N ALA A 114 -9.54 -9.16 -3.54
CA ALA A 114 -8.52 -8.53 -2.70
C ALA A 114 -8.89 -8.54 -1.21
N PHE A 115 -10.14 -8.23 -0.85
CA PHE A 115 -10.59 -8.27 0.53
C PHE A 115 -10.56 -9.68 1.12
N ILE A 116 -11.03 -10.67 0.37
CA ILE A 116 -10.96 -12.09 0.77
C ILE A 116 -9.49 -12.49 0.95
N GLY A 117 -8.63 -12.15 -0.01
CA GLY A 117 -7.19 -12.42 0.06
C GLY A 117 -6.54 -11.79 1.30
N ALA A 118 -6.86 -10.54 1.64
CA ALA A 118 -6.33 -9.87 2.82
C ALA A 118 -6.85 -10.50 4.13
N TYR A 119 -8.13 -10.84 4.19
CA TYR A 119 -8.74 -11.44 5.38
C TYR A 119 -8.17 -12.84 5.68
N PHE A 120 -8.10 -13.71 4.68
CA PHE A 120 -7.52 -15.04 4.85
C PHE A 120 -6.00 -15.01 4.95
N GLY A 121 -5.35 -14.16 4.15
CA GLY A 121 -3.89 -14.02 4.12
C GLY A 121 -3.32 -13.60 5.46
N THR A 122 -3.95 -12.63 6.15
CA THR A 122 -3.52 -12.20 7.49
C THR A 122 -3.71 -13.31 8.53
N LYS A 123 -4.78 -14.11 8.45
CA LYS A 123 -5.01 -15.23 9.35
C LYS A 123 -3.95 -16.33 9.18
N ILE A 124 -3.55 -16.62 7.94
CA ILE A 124 -2.52 -17.63 7.63
C ILE A 124 -1.14 -17.14 8.06
N THR A 125 -0.82 -15.88 7.79
CA THR A 125 0.53 -15.33 8.02
C THR A 125 0.78 -14.85 9.45
N LYS A 126 -0.25 -14.81 10.31
CA LYS A 126 -0.19 -14.29 11.68
C LYS A 126 0.97 -14.84 12.52
N ASN A 127 1.30 -16.12 12.36
CA ASN A 127 2.32 -16.82 13.17
C ASN A 127 3.64 -17.06 12.41
N TRP A 128 3.80 -16.47 11.22
CA TRP A 128 4.99 -16.71 10.41
C TRP A 128 6.17 -15.86 10.87
N HIS A 129 7.37 -16.42 10.77
CA HIS A 129 8.59 -15.67 10.96
C HIS A 129 8.78 -14.69 9.80
N THR A 130 9.30 -13.49 10.09
CA THR A 130 9.55 -12.41 9.10
C THR A 130 10.30 -12.86 7.83
N PRO A 131 11.39 -13.66 7.88
CA PRO A 131 12.07 -14.11 6.66
C PRO A 131 11.21 -15.03 5.80
N THR A 132 10.29 -15.80 6.39
CA THR A 132 9.39 -16.69 5.64
C THR A 132 8.39 -15.88 4.83
N VAL A 133 7.77 -14.86 5.44
CA VAL A 133 6.86 -13.93 4.76
C VAL A 133 7.60 -13.21 3.62
N GLN A 134 8.83 -12.74 3.86
CA GLN A 134 9.60 -12.02 2.86
C GLN A 134 9.99 -12.90 1.66
N ARG A 135 10.39 -14.16 1.89
CA ARG A 135 10.71 -15.11 0.81
C ARG A 135 9.49 -15.44 -0.05
N ILE A 136 8.35 -15.67 0.59
CA ILE A 136 7.10 -15.98 -0.12
C ILE A 136 6.61 -14.77 -0.92
N LEU A 137 6.63 -13.57 -0.32
CA LEU A 137 6.31 -12.33 -1.02
C LEU A 137 7.24 -12.11 -2.22
N GLY A 138 8.54 -12.30 -2.05
CA GLY A 138 9.52 -12.21 -3.13
C GLY A 138 9.27 -13.21 -4.26
N GLY A 139 8.97 -14.47 -3.92
CA GLY A 139 8.62 -15.50 -4.90
C GLY A 139 7.34 -15.17 -5.68
N LEU A 140 6.30 -14.69 -4.99
CA LEU A 140 5.06 -14.23 -5.63
C LEU A 140 5.30 -13.04 -6.57
N LEU A 141 6.18 -12.10 -6.21
CA LEU A 141 6.53 -10.96 -7.05
C LEU A 141 7.26 -11.39 -8.32
N ILE A 142 8.19 -12.35 -8.24
CA ILE A 142 8.86 -12.92 -9.43
C ILE A 142 7.81 -13.56 -10.35
N LEU A 143 6.90 -14.34 -9.78
CA LEU A 143 5.83 -14.98 -10.54
C LEU A 143 4.89 -13.94 -11.19
N ALA A 144 4.53 -12.87 -10.48
CA ALA A 144 3.76 -11.77 -11.02
C ALA A 144 4.50 -11.06 -12.18
N ALA A 145 5.80 -10.83 -12.03
CA ALA A 145 6.63 -10.23 -13.09
C ALA A 145 6.67 -11.12 -14.35
N LEU A 146 6.80 -12.44 -14.19
CA LEU A 146 6.72 -13.38 -15.31
C LEU A 146 5.36 -13.30 -16.01
N ILE A 147 4.26 -13.30 -15.25
CA ILE A 147 2.90 -13.17 -15.82
C ILE A 147 2.76 -11.87 -16.62
N MET A 148 3.29 -10.75 -16.12
CA MET A 148 3.25 -9.47 -16.82
C MET A 148 4.09 -9.45 -18.11
N ILE A 149 5.19 -10.21 -18.18
CA ILE A 149 6.04 -10.29 -19.39
C ILE A 149 5.37 -11.17 -20.47
N PHE A 150 4.71 -12.25 -20.05
CA PHE A 150 4.07 -13.20 -20.97
C PHE A 150 2.66 -12.77 -21.42
N ARG A 151 2.15 -11.63 -20.95
CA ARG A 151 0.81 -11.12 -21.25
C ARG A 151 0.88 -9.79 -21.98
#